data_AF-U4KLP9-F1
#
_entry.id   AF-U4KLP9-F1
#
_cell.length_a   1.000
_cell.length_b   1.000
_cell.length_c   1.000
_cell.angle_alpha   90.00
_cell.angle_beta   90.00
_cell.angle_gamma   90.00
#
_symmetry.space_group_name_H-M   'P 1'
#
loop_
_entity.id
_entity.type
_entity.pdbx_description
1 polymer ?
#
loop_
_entity_poly.entity_id
_entity_poly.type
_entity_poly.pdbx_seq_one_letter_code
_entity_poly.pdbx_strand_id
1 'polypeptide(L)'
;MKKGFKAYAVATQIIATLLGGGILGLFIAKVTKADSTKTAIYAGVGLVIGLFSGMVLIYQYIKTENIYEKRRKEALKQKEENDEKAQSVDF
;
A
#
# COMPACT_ATOMS: atom_id res chain seq x y z
N MET A 1 12.27 -5.38 -14.93
CA MET A 1 10.79 -5.54 -14.89
C MET A 1 10.09 -5.04 -13.61
N LYS A 2 10.77 -4.39 -12.64
CA LYS A 2 10.20 -4.20 -11.27
C LYS A 2 9.43 -2.89 -11.02
N LYS A 3 9.66 -1.82 -11.80
CA LYS A 3 9.02 -0.50 -11.56
C LYS A 3 7.62 -0.38 -12.17
N GLY A 4 7.43 -0.86 -13.41
CA GLY A 4 6.12 -0.80 -14.09
C GLY A 4 5.04 -1.63 -13.40
N PHE A 5 5.38 -2.83 -12.91
CA PHE A 5 4.45 -3.68 -12.17
C PHE A 5 4.03 -3.07 -10.83
N LYS A 6 4.94 -2.34 -10.15
CA LYS A 6 4.61 -1.61 -8.92
C LYS A 6 3.68 -0.43 -9.17
N ALA A 7 3.94 0.35 -10.22
CA ALA A 7 3.05 1.43 -10.61
C ALA A 7 1.63 0.91 -10.93
N TYR A 8 1.55 -0.22 -11.64
CA TYR A 8 0.28 -0.89 -11.91
C TYR A 8 -0.41 -1.37 -10.63
N ALA A 9 0.30 -2.05 -9.72
CA ALA A 9 -0.26 -2.51 -8.45
C ALA A 9 -0.77 -1.34 -7.58
N VAL A 10 -0.03 -0.22 -7.55
CA VAL A 10 -0.44 0.99 -6.84
C VAL A 10 -1.70 1.59 -7.48
N ALA A 11 -1.76 1.70 -8.82
CA ALA A 11 -2.94 2.22 -9.51
C ALA A 11 -4.18 1.35 -9.26
N THR A 12 -4.04 0.03 -9.36
CA THR A 12 -5.12 -0.92 -9.07
C THR A 12 -5.58 -0.83 -7.62
N GLN A 13 -4.64 -0.65 -6.68
CA GLN A 13 -4.97 -0.47 -5.26
C GLN A 13 -5.77 0.82 -5.03
N ILE A 14 -5.40 1.94 -5.66
CA ILE A 14 -6.14 3.22 -5.56
C ILE A 14 -7.58 3.03 -6.05
N ILE A 15 -7.74 2.45 -7.25
CA ILE A 15 -9.06 2.22 -7.85
C ILE A 15 -9.89 1.31 -6.94
N ALA A 16 -9.30 0.24 -6.41
CA ALA A 16 -9.98 -0.67 -5.50
C ALA A 16 -10.41 0.03 -4.19
N THR A 17 -9.56 0.86 -3.58
CA THR A 17 -9.92 1.61 -2.38
C THR A 17 -10.99 2.67 -2.62
N LEU A 18 -10.98 3.32 -3.79
CA LEU A 18 -12.03 4.25 -4.19
C LEU A 18 -13.37 3.53 -4.39
N LEU A 19 -13.39 2.45 -5.16
CA LEU A 19 -14.60 1.66 -5.37
C LEU A 19 -15.13 1.10 -4.04
N GLY A 20 -14.26 0.54 -3.21
CA GLY A 20 -14.62 0.03 -1.89
C GLY A 20 -15.20 1.13 -0.98
N GLY A 21 -14.58 2.31 -0.94
CA GLY A 21 -15.07 3.45 -0.20
C GLY A 21 -16.44 3.94 -0.68
N GLY A 22 -16.62 4.07 -2.00
CA GLY A 22 -17.89 4.46 -2.59
C GLY A 22 -19.01 3.46 -2.33
N ILE A 23 -18.72 2.16 -2.45
CA ILE A 23 -19.67 1.07 -2.14
C ILE A 23 -20.04 1.10 -0.64
N LEU A 24 -19.06 1.30 0.25
CA LEU A 24 -19.33 1.44 1.70
C LEU A 24 -20.21 2.66 1.99
N GLY A 25 -19.97 3.79 1.32
CA GLY A 25 -20.82 4.96 1.43
C GLY A 25 -22.27 4.69 0.99
N LEU A 26 -22.46 4.00 -0.13
CA LEU A 26 -23.78 3.57 -0.60
C LEU A 26 -24.44 2.55 0.34
N PHE A 27 -23.66 1.64 0.92
CA PHE A 27 -24.14 0.67 1.89
C PHE A 27 -24.66 1.37 3.15
N ILE A 28 -23.91 2.34 3.68
CA ILE A 28 -24.33 3.18 4.83
C ILE A 28 -25.61 3.94 4.50
N ALA A 29 -25.72 4.52 3.31
CA ALA A 29 -26.94 5.21 2.86
C ALA A 29 -28.16 4.27 2.85
N LYS A 30 -27.98 3.04 2.35
CA LYS A 30 -29.04 2.02 2.32
C LYS A 30 -29.49 1.61 3.73
N VAL A 31 -28.55 1.40 4.65
CA VAL A 31 -28.85 1.02 6.04
C VAL A 31 -29.56 2.14 6.79
N THR A 32 -29.20 3.39 6.52
CA THR A 32 -29.80 4.58 7.16
C THR A 32 -31.12 5.03 6.51
N LYS A 33 -31.60 4.32 5.47
CA LYS A 33 -32.77 4.72 4.65
C LYS A 33 -32.66 6.18 4.18
N ALA A 34 -31.47 6.56 3.75
CA ALA A 34 -31.17 7.92 3.33
C ALA A 34 -31.94 8.29 2.04
N ASP A 35 -32.48 9.52 1.99
CA ASP A 35 -33.02 10.10 0.76
C ASP A 35 -31.96 10.21 -0.35
N SER A 36 -32.39 10.51 -1.59
CA SER A 36 -31.49 10.58 -2.75
C SER A 36 -30.32 11.55 -2.53
N THR A 37 -30.58 12.73 -1.95
CA THR A 37 -29.55 13.72 -1.62
C THR A 37 -28.56 13.21 -0.57
N LYS A 38 -29.07 12.59 0.50
CA LYS A 38 -28.22 12.05 1.58
C LYS A 38 -27.42 10.85 1.08
N THR A 39 -27.99 10.03 0.20
CA THR A 39 -27.30 8.91 -0.44
C THR A 39 -26.12 9.37 -1.28
N ALA A 40 -26.29 10.43 -2.07
CA ALA A 40 -25.19 11.04 -2.82
C ALA A 40 -24.08 11.58 -1.89
N ILE A 41 -24.47 12.20 -0.77
CA ILE A 41 -23.52 12.67 0.24
C ILE A 41 -22.74 11.50 0.86
N TYR A 42 -23.41 10.45 1.32
CA TYR A 42 -22.73 9.29 1.92
C TYR A 42 -21.81 8.57 0.94
N ALA A 43 -22.21 8.45 -0.34
CA ALA A 43 -21.34 7.91 -1.39
C ALA A 43 -20.11 8.79 -1.62
N GLY A 44 -20.29 10.12 -1.68
CA GLY A 44 -19.19 11.08 -1.80
C GLY A 44 -18.22 11.03 -0.62
N VAL A 45 -18.74 10.98 0.61
CA VAL A 45 -17.94 10.81 1.83
C VAL A 45 -17.18 9.48 1.79
N GLY A 46 -17.84 8.40 1.38
CA GLY A 46 -17.21 7.09 1.18
C GLY A 46 -16.05 7.14 0.19
N LEU A 47 -16.20 7.84 -0.93
CA LEU A 47 -15.12 8.05 -1.91
C LEU A 47 -13.94 8.85 -1.33
N VAL A 48 -14.22 9.91 -0.58
CA VAL A 48 -13.16 10.72 0.07
C VAL A 48 -12.39 9.88 1.09
N ILE A 49 -13.09 9.11 1.92
CA ILE A 49 -12.46 8.20 2.89
C ILE A 49 -11.63 7.15 2.15
N GLY A 50 -12.18 6.53 1.10
CA GLY A 50 -11.49 5.55 0.26
C GLY A 50 -10.20 6.11 -0.35
N LEU A 51 -10.24 7.35 -0.85
CA LEU A 51 -9.06 8.03 -1.38
C LEU A 51 -7.98 8.24 -0.31
N PHE A 52 -8.36 8.78 0.86
CA PHE A 52 -7.43 9.02 1.97
C PHE A 52 -6.80 7.72 2.47
N SER A 53 -7.60 6.67 2.67
CA SER A 53 -7.10 5.35 3.07
C SER A 53 -6.15 4.75 2.02
N GLY A 54 -6.48 4.91 0.73
CA GLY A 54 -5.60 4.51 -0.38
C GLY A 54 -4.24 5.21 -0.34
N MET A 55 -4.21 6.53 -0.12
CA MET A 55 -2.96 7.30 0.01
C MET A 55 -2.13 6.83 1.20
N VAL A 56 -2.75 6.59 2.36
CA VAL A 56 -2.04 6.08 3.55
C VAL A 56 -1.43 4.70 3.30
N LEU A 57 -2.15 3.80 2.63
CA LEU A 57 -1.65 2.47 2.28
C LEU A 57 -0.46 2.53 1.33
N ILE A 58 -0.51 3.41 0.32
CA ILE A 58 0.62 3.62 -0.60
C ILE A 58 1.83 4.18 0.14
N TYR A 59 1.60 5.15 1.03
CA TYR A 59 2.67 5.71 1.84
C TYR A 59 3.32 4.65 2.74
N GLN A 60 2.52 3.81 3.39
CA GLN A 60 3.04 2.69 4.17
C GLN A 60 3.77 1.66 3.31
N TYR A 61 3.28 1.37 2.11
CA TYR A 61 3.94 0.48 1.17
C TYR A 61 5.33 0.99 0.79
N ILE A 62 5.45 2.26 0.39
CA ILE A 62 6.73 2.89 0.05
C ILE A 62 7.68 2.89 1.25
N LYS A 63 7.17 3.27 2.44
CA LYS A 63 7.96 3.26 3.68
C LYS A 63 8.48 1.87 4.01
N THR A 64 7.64 0.84 3.88
CA THR A 64 7.99 -0.55 4.15
C THR A 64 9.03 -1.04 3.15
N GLU A 65 8.86 -0.75 1.87
CA GLU A 65 9.82 -1.12 0.83
C GLU A 65 11.22 -0.57 1.12
N ASN A 66 11.33 0.71 1.52
CA ASN A 66 12.60 1.33 1.87
C ASN A 66 13.31 0.64 3.05
N ILE A 67 12.55 0.16 4.03
CA ILE A 67 13.09 -0.58 5.18
C ILE A 67 13.59 -1.96 4.75
N TYR A 68 12.81 -2.66 3.91
CA TYR A 68 13.22 -3.97 3.37
C TYR A 68 14.50 -3.85 2.53
N GLU A 69 14.64 -2.82 1.70
CA GLU A 69 15.85 -2.61 0.93
C GLU A 69 17.08 -2.34 1.81
N LYS A 70 16.94 -1.56 2.89
CA LYS A 70 18.03 -1.33 3.85
C LYS A 70 18.49 -2.63 4.52
N ARG A 71 17.56 -3.41 5.08
CA ARG A 71 17.87 -4.70 5.71
C ARG A 71 18.50 -5.69 4.74
N ARG A 72 18.05 -5.70 3.48
CA ARG A 72 18.64 -6.57 2.46
C ARG A 72 20.09 -6.20 2.15
N LYS A 73 20.41 -4.90 2.10
CA LYS A 73 21.79 -4.43 1.91
C LYS A 73 22.68 -4.79 3.09
N GLU A 74 22.18 -4.65 4.32
CA GLU A 74 22.91 -5.03 5.54
C GLU A 74 23.19 -6.54 5.58
N ALA A 75 22.20 -7.38 5.24
CA ALA A 75 22.38 -8.83 5.19
C ALA A 75 23.40 -9.27 4.13
N LEU A 76 23.43 -8.59 2.97
CA LEU A 76 24.43 -8.86 1.93
C LEU A 76 25.83 -8.48 2.40
N LYS A 77 26.00 -7.33 3.05
CA LYS A 77 27.28 -6.90 3.61
C LYS A 77 27.80 -7.86 4.68
N GLN A 78 26.93 -8.33 5.58
CA GLN A 78 27.30 -9.32 6.59
C GLN A 78 27.71 -10.66 5.96
N LYS A 79 27.06 -11.04 4.85
CA LYS A 79 27.42 -12.24 4.11
C LYS A 79 28.79 -12.10 3.45
N GLU A 80 29.06 -10.98 2.80
CA GLU A 80 30.38 -10.67 2.22
C GLU A 80 31.48 -10.67 3.30
N GLU A 81 31.24 -10.04 4.45
CA GLU A 81 32.21 -10.00 5.55
C GLU A 81 32.48 -11.38 6.17
N ASN A 82 31.45 -12.24 6.26
CA ASN A 82 31.62 -13.62 6.73
C ASN A 82 32.35 -14.50 5.70
N ASP A 83 32.07 -14.32 4.41
CA ASP A 83 32.74 -15.07 3.34
C ASP A 83 34.23 -14.67 3.25
N GLU A 84 34.57 -13.40 3.46
CA GLU A 84 35.95 -12.88 3.51
C GLU A 84 36.71 -13.39 4.75
N LYS A 85 36.05 -13.44 5.92
CA LYS A 85 36.60 -14.07 7.12
C LYS A 85 36.81 -15.58 6.97
N ALA A 86 35.90 -16.28 6.31
CA ALA A 86 36.06 -17.71 6.05
C ALA A 86 37.28 -18.01 5.16
N GLN A 87 37.53 -17.20 4.13
CA GLN A 87 38.70 -17.36 3.24
C GLN A 87 40.05 -17.03 3.89
N SER A 88 40.07 -16.19 4.94
CA SER A 88 41.29 -15.83 5.66
C SER A 88 41.71 -16.82 6.74
N VAL A 89 40.85 -17.79 7.09
CA VAL A 89 41.12 -18.84 8.09
C VAL A 89 41.67 -20.12 7.45
N ASP A 90 41.52 -20.28 6.13
CA ASP A 90 42.02 -21.43 5.34
C ASP A 90 43.48 -21.29 4.85
N PHE A 91 44.22 -20.28 5.32
CA PHE A 91 45.66 -20.07 5.09
C PHE A 91 46.46 -20.25 6.39
#